data_AF-W7AP93-F1
#
_entry.id   AF-W7AP93-F1
#
_cell.length_a   1.000
_cell.length_b   1.000
_cell.length_c   1.000
_cell.angle_alpha   90.00
_cell.angle_beta   90.00
_cell.angle_gamma   90.00
#
_symmetry.space_group_name_H-M   'P 1'
#
loop_
_entity.id
_entity.type
_entity.pdbx_description
1 polymer ?
#
loop_
_entity_poly.entity_id
_entity_poly.type
_entity_poly.pdbx_seq_one_letter_code
_entity_poly.pdbx_strand_id
1 'polypeptide(L)'
;MGAISLFALFVLSFICFQGSVSAAEESKDGVRNESLQMKIIPRGNPATSREREQRGKEHTSFESTGLFLYKGDEITIEVEGDPENLELRVGQWGGYTNTPYIATGSQLYAFQDGVVKLHGGTNKFTRNFSGGMVYLVNYSTTKTENITIKGGVKVPHYIQGKTSIDSFKNQLENYKDVPFMEFVNDDAIATIRIDRAKRYFLKKGDQVDVFMSSLAKIVKLQNEAAGLSYDGQGVERKDPQRIHVVNPEWGAGQLFATNNFIGIHSATDKDRTIFSTGLSSTDWGMLHESGHTYQNKMYQWYNMTEVTVNIYADYAQKMWSSDGTGRYDAVNVKNGSRASVQKYFKKLEADPTWNFDREAAETNDYHFALLGMFLTLPRTFGYDFYPVLNQSYRSLPEEELPKTDEEQKQLFILMTSKTAHRDLTPFFEHWRFTVTDETKEKLNALKLPTLEKEIWKDILATEQEEKAGTYRISNTVGPYSVPQVEWNSSIPQFPFENLRNALNASDLVANMYSTPIASNTSLVTTGTVADGTSFDIQNAYAYFINDLGIPNKIPFSVKITPGDSVVMTGQRGRYAVLSYDPKAKTLLARGNSNKILENLPNNLYPRVKVYE
;
A
#
# COMPACT_ATOMS: atom_id res chain seq x y z
N MET A 1 81.80 -16.42 7.19
CA MET A 1 82.07 -17.30 8.35
C MET A 1 81.82 -16.48 9.60
N GLY A 2 80.96 -16.98 10.49
CA GLY A 2 80.91 -16.69 11.93
C GLY A 2 80.74 -15.24 12.39
N ALA A 3 79.62 -14.94 13.02
CA ALA A 3 79.58 -14.83 14.49
C ALA A 3 78.16 -14.54 14.98
N ILE A 4 77.94 -14.98 16.20
CA ILE A 4 76.70 -15.13 16.95
C ILE A 4 76.45 -13.88 17.83
N SER A 5 75.17 -13.68 18.20
CA SER A 5 74.67 -13.17 19.49
C SER A 5 74.17 -11.73 19.65
N LEU A 6 72.86 -11.69 19.95
CA LEU A 6 72.16 -11.10 21.12
C LEU A 6 71.93 -9.57 21.28
N PHE A 7 70.63 -9.27 21.42
CA PHE A 7 69.97 -8.27 22.28
C PHE A 7 70.18 -6.77 22.01
N ALA A 8 69.10 -6.05 21.68
CA ALA A 8 68.37 -5.16 22.61
C ALA A 8 67.48 -4.14 21.87
N LEU A 9 66.43 -3.75 22.59
CA LEU A 9 65.32 -2.85 22.25
C LEU A 9 65.71 -1.47 21.67
N PHE A 10 64.82 -1.00 20.78
CA PHE A 10 64.24 0.36 20.67
C PHE A 10 65.11 1.56 21.08
N VAL A 11 65.27 2.49 20.14
CA VAL A 11 64.68 3.85 20.15
C VAL A 11 65.12 4.54 18.86
N LEU A 12 64.18 4.88 17.97
CA LEU A 12 64.42 5.89 16.95
C LEU A 12 63.16 6.76 16.79
N SER A 13 63.36 8.03 17.12
CA SER A 13 62.40 9.12 17.11
C SER A 13 61.87 9.37 15.71
N PHE A 14 60.55 9.24 15.53
CA PHE A 14 59.83 9.77 14.38
C PHE A 14 59.32 11.18 14.71
N ILE A 15 59.79 12.14 13.93
CA ILE A 15 59.29 13.51 13.89
C ILE A 15 57.85 13.46 13.34
N CYS A 16 56.88 13.79 14.20
CA CYS A 16 55.48 13.94 13.81
C CYS A 16 55.27 15.27 13.09
N PHE A 17 54.94 15.24 11.80
CA PHE A 17 54.18 16.30 11.16
C PHE A 17 52.71 16.14 11.60
N GLN A 18 52.30 16.87 12.63
CA GLN A 18 50.87 17.08 12.90
C GLN A 18 50.33 18.10 11.91
N GLY A 19 49.73 17.62 10.82
CA GLY A 19 48.74 18.40 10.09
C GLY A 19 47.47 18.42 10.92
N SER A 20 47.27 19.47 11.71
CA SER A 20 46.02 19.76 12.39
C SER A 20 44.98 20.16 11.34
N VAL A 21 44.19 19.19 10.87
CA VAL A 21 42.87 19.50 10.31
C VAL A 21 42.02 19.94 11.50
N SER A 22 41.94 21.25 11.70
CA SER A 22 40.91 21.85 12.54
C SER A 22 39.56 21.37 12.02
N ALA A 23 38.88 20.52 12.80
CA ALA A 23 37.45 20.31 12.64
C ALA A 23 36.81 21.66 12.95
N ALA A 24 36.51 22.45 11.91
CA ALA A 24 35.69 23.63 12.07
C ALA A 24 34.40 23.19 12.78
N GLU A 25 34.05 23.84 13.90
CA GLU A 25 32.72 23.69 14.48
C GLU A 25 31.70 23.92 13.37
N GLU A 26 30.89 22.90 13.06
CA GLU A 26 29.74 23.07 12.19
C GLU A 26 28.86 24.18 12.79
N SER A 27 28.79 25.33 12.10
CA SER A 27 28.03 26.48 12.59
C SER A 27 26.54 26.18 12.47
N LYS A 28 25.84 25.89 13.58
CA LYS A 28 24.37 25.66 13.61
C LYS A 28 23.57 26.97 13.38
N ASP A 29 23.73 27.55 12.19
CA ASP A 29 23.23 28.87 11.73
C ASP A 29 21.72 28.87 11.42
N GLY A 30 21.11 27.71 11.22
CA GLY A 30 19.73 27.62 10.72
C GLY A 30 18.69 28.43 11.51
N VAL A 31 17.69 28.94 10.78
CA VAL A 31 16.60 29.77 11.36
C VAL A 31 15.80 28.96 12.37
N ARG A 32 15.90 29.36 13.64
CA ARG A 32 15.28 28.63 14.76
C ARG A 32 13.75 28.68 14.72
N ASN A 33 13.14 27.57 15.11
CA ASN A 33 11.71 27.51 15.35
C ASN A 33 11.41 27.87 16.81
N GLU A 34 10.85 29.05 17.03
CA GLU A 34 10.38 29.49 18.35
C GLU A 34 9.13 28.71 18.78
N SER A 35 8.17 28.54 17.86
CA SER A 35 6.92 27.82 18.08
C SER A 35 6.23 27.51 16.76
N LEU A 36 5.79 26.27 16.58
CA LEU A 36 5.00 25.79 15.44
C LEU A 36 3.77 25.06 15.97
N GLN A 37 2.58 25.54 15.64
CA GLN A 37 1.31 24.89 15.96
C GLN A 37 0.83 24.06 14.78
N MET A 38 0.35 22.84 15.03
CA MET A 38 -0.16 21.94 14.00
C MET A 38 -1.37 21.16 14.47
N LYS A 39 -2.23 20.81 13.51
CA LYS A 39 -3.26 19.78 13.66
C LYS A 39 -2.81 18.52 12.95
N ILE A 40 -2.68 17.42 13.68
CA ILE A 40 -2.17 16.15 13.18
C ILE A 40 -3.36 15.22 12.94
N ILE A 41 -3.75 15.10 11.67
CA ILE A 41 -4.91 14.27 11.30
C ILE A 41 -4.57 12.78 11.43
N PRO A 42 -5.56 11.93 11.75
CA PRO A 42 -5.37 10.48 11.81
C PRO A 42 -5.06 9.93 10.41
N ARG A 43 -3.95 9.22 10.25
CA ARG A 43 -3.57 8.55 8.98
C ARG A 43 -3.58 7.03 9.05
N GLY A 44 -3.91 6.46 10.21
CA GLY A 44 -3.94 5.01 10.42
C GLY A 44 -2.54 4.36 10.41
N ASN A 45 -2.46 3.09 10.82
CA ASN A 45 -1.19 2.36 10.87
C ASN A 45 -0.79 1.81 9.47
N PRO A 46 0.41 2.12 8.94
CA PRO A 46 0.86 1.67 7.61
C PRO A 46 0.78 0.16 7.35
N ALA A 47 1.12 -0.66 8.33
CA ALA A 47 1.13 -2.11 8.17
C ALA A 47 -0.30 -2.65 8.07
N THR A 48 -1.19 -2.20 8.96
CA THR A 48 -2.62 -2.58 8.95
C THR A 48 -3.30 -2.10 7.67
N SER A 49 -3.02 -0.87 7.21
CA SER A 49 -3.55 -0.34 5.96
C SER A 49 -3.05 -1.13 4.75
N ARG A 50 -1.75 -1.47 4.69
CA ARG A 50 -1.17 -2.30 3.61
C ARG A 50 -1.88 -3.64 3.50
N GLU A 51 -2.13 -4.31 4.62
CA GLU A 51 -2.78 -5.62 4.64
C GLU A 51 -4.23 -5.55 4.17
N ARG A 52 -5.01 -4.60 4.71
CA ARG A 52 -6.41 -4.38 4.30
C ARG A 52 -6.51 -4.02 2.81
N GLU A 53 -5.62 -3.14 2.34
CA GLU A 53 -5.59 -2.67 0.95
C GLU A 53 -4.92 -3.69 0.01
N GLN A 54 -4.40 -4.82 0.52
CA GLN A 54 -3.65 -5.86 -0.18
C GLN A 54 -2.47 -5.33 -1.02
N ARG A 55 -1.80 -4.30 -0.53
CA ARG A 55 -0.71 -3.62 -1.24
C ARG A 55 0.66 -4.28 -1.02
N GLY A 56 1.61 -3.96 -1.90
CA GLY A 56 2.97 -4.50 -1.89
C GLY A 56 3.83 -3.97 -0.73
N LYS A 57 3.74 -2.67 -0.44
CA LYS A 57 4.58 -1.97 0.55
C LYS A 57 3.76 -1.06 1.47
N GLU A 58 4.34 -0.59 2.56
CA GLU A 58 3.72 0.42 3.42
C GLU A 58 3.76 1.83 2.78
N HIS A 59 2.72 2.62 2.99
CA HIS A 59 2.74 4.07 2.70
C HIS A 59 3.01 4.84 4.00
N THR A 60 3.55 6.06 3.92
CA THR A 60 3.90 6.80 5.12
C THR A 60 2.69 7.45 5.78
N SER A 61 2.68 7.45 7.11
CA SER A 61 1.76 8.25 7.94
C SER A 61 2.41 9.52 8.48
N PHE A 62 3.54 9.92 7.90
CA PHE A 62 4.26 11.12 8.34
C PHE A 62 3.42 12.38 8.07
N GLU A 63 3.41 13.26 9.06
CA GLU A 63 3.12 14.66 8.92
C GLU A 63 4.43 15.44 8.93
N SER A 64 4.65 16.14 7.82
CA SER A 64 5.77 17.07 7.66
C SER A 64 5.62 18.25 8.62
N THR A 65 6.69 18.55 9.36
CA THR A 65 6.77 19.75 10.20
C THR A 65 7.52 20.91 9.53
N GLY A 66 8.29 20.63 8.47
CA GLY A 66 9.24 21.59 7.89
C GLY A 66 10.40 21.94 8.84
N LEU A 67 10.71 21.08 9.81
CA LEU A 67 11.80 21.27 10.76
C LEU A 67 12.88 20.19 10.62
N PHE A 68 14.11 20.59 10.92
CA PHE A 68 15.26 19.72 11.10
C PHE A 68 15.79 19.87 12.54
N LEU A 69 16.16 18.76 13.17
CA LEU A 69 16.79 18.77 14.49
C LEU A 69 18.26 18.36 14.34
N TYR A 70 19.20 19.23 14.74
CA TYR A 70 20.61 18.86 14.80
C TYR A 70 20.87 17.88 15.94
N LYS A 71 21.93 17.08 15.80
CA LYS A 71 22.42 16.22 16.86
C LYS A 71 22.64 17.01 18.15
N GLY A 72 22.09 16.48 19.25
CA GLY A 72 22.22 17.05 20.60
C GLY A 72 21.31 18.25 20.88
N ASP A 73 20.57 18.79 19.91
CA ASP A 73 19.59 19.85 20.16
C ASP A 73 18.32 19.24 20.79
N GLU A 74 17.71 19.95 21.74
CA GLU A 74 16.42 19.60 22.33
C GLU A 74 15.26 20.13 21.47
N ILE A 75 14.21 19.31 21.34
CA ILE A 75 12.90 19.71 20.83
C ILE A 75 11.85 19.43 21.91
N THR A 76 10.89 20.33 22.05
CA THR A 76 9.76 20.19 22.97
C THR A 76 8.46 20.10 22.18
N ILE A 77 7.65 19.07 22.47
CA ILE A 77 6.33 18.85 21.89
C ILE A 77 5.29 18.95 23.01
N GLU A 78 4.42 19.94 22.91
CA GLU A 78 3.24 20.05 23.78
C GLU A 78 2.05 19.41 23.07
N VAL A 79 1.43 18.42 23.69
CA VAL A 79 0.24 17.73 23.16
C VAL A 79 -0.98 18.10 23.98
N GLU A 80 -2.05 18.55 23.32
CA GLU A 80 -3.32 18.85 23.98
C GLU A 80 -4.09 17.56 24.31
N GLY A 81 -4.30 17.30 25.60
CA GLY A 81 -4.99 16.09 26.07
C GLY A 81 -4.19 14.80 25.83
N ASP A 82 -4.80 13.65 26.11
CA ASP A 82 -4.12 12.35 25.99
C ASP A 82 -4.25 11.79 24.57
N PRO A 83 -3.13 11.62 23.83
CA PRO A 83 -3.19 11.08 22.48
C PRO A 83 -3.39 9.56 22.48
N GLU A 84 -4.04 9.03 21.43
CA GLU A 84 -4.21 7.58 21.28
C GLU A 84 -2.89 6.90 20.85
N ASN A 85 -2.40 7.24 19.66
CA ASN A 85 -1.21 6.64 19.05
C ASN A 85 -0.43 7.70 18.26
N LEU A 86 0.17 8.64 18.99
CA LEU A 86 0.96 9.73 18.44
C LEU A 86 2.46 9.51 18.69
N GLU A 87 3.28 9.68 17.66
CA GLU A 87 4.74 9.58 17.74
C GLU A 87 5.44 10.81 17.19
N LEU A 88 6.57 11.15 17.80
CA LEU A 88 7.62 11.98 17.21
C LEU A 88 8.62 11.09 16.49
N ARG A 89 9.01 11.49 15.27
CA ARG A 89 10.09 10.85 14.53
C ARG A 89 11.12 11.88 14.07
N VAL A 90 12.38 11.64 14.41
CA VAL A 90 13.53 12.47 14.03
C VAL A 90 14.53 11.61 13.28
N GLY A 91 14.64 11.83 11.97
CA GLY A 91 15.42 11.00 11.08
C GLY A 91 15.14 11.31 9.62
N GLN A 92 15.83 10.66 8.71
CA GLN A 92 15.55 10.79 7.28
C GLN A 92 15.75 9.46 6.58
N TRP A 93 14.70 8.96 5.91
CA TRP A 93 14.80 7.78 5.07
C TRP A 93 15.75 8.00 3.90
N GLY A 94 16.54 6.98 3.56
CA GLY A 94 17.47 6.99 2.43
C GLY A 94 18.89 6.63 2.82
N GLY A 95 19.70 6.29 1.81
CA GLY A 95 21.13 6.05 1.95
C GLY A 95 21.91 7.32 1.65
N TYR A 96 22.60 7.87 2.66
CA TYR A 96 23.39 9.09 2.53
C TYR A 96 24.83 8.85 2.99
N THR A 97 25.76 9.53 2.33
CA THR A 97 27.20 9.41 2.60
C THR A 97 27.83 10.77 2.84
N ASN A 98 27.50 11.76 2.02
CA ASN A 98 28.09 13.11 2.04
C ASN A 98 27.07 14.18 2.42
N THR A 99 25.84 13.78 2.77
CA THR A 99 24.82 14.71 3.25
C THR A 99 25.08 15.01 4.72
N PRO A 100 25.28 16.28 5.11
CA PRO A 100 25.71 16.63 6.46
C PRO A 100 24.63 16.36 7.51
N TYR A 101 25.05 16.30 8.77
CA TYR A 101 24.23 16.21 9.98
C TYR A 101 23.41 14.92 10.19
N ILE A 102 23.19 14.11 9.16
CA ILE A 102 22.37 12.90 9.26
C ILE A 102 23.20 11.62 9.41
N ALA A 103 22.52 10.55 9.78
CA ALA A 103 23.12 9.22 9.85
C ALA A 103 23.61 8.77 8.47
N THR A 104 24.82 8.22 8.41
CA THR A 104 25.45 7.69 7.19
C THR A 104 25.73 6.19 7.31
N GLY A 105 25.90 5.51 6.18
CA GLY A 105 26.34 4.11 6.10
C GLY A 105 25.24 3.06 5.93
N SER A 106 24.11 3.15 6.62
CA SER A 106 22.98 2.21 6.46
C SER A 106 21.63 2.90 6.49
N GLN A 107 20.70 2.46 5.64
CA GLN A 107 19.30 2.93 5.64
C GLN A 107 18.58 2.60 6.96
N LEU A 108 19.01 1.56 7.68
CA LEU A 108 18.45 1.19 8.99
C LEU A 108 18.72 2.23 10.08
N TYR A 109 19.74 3.08 9.89
CA TYR A 109 20.11 4.12 10.85
C TYR A 109 19.22 5.37 10.77
N ALA A 110 18.37 5.48 9.75
CA ALA A 110 17.53 6.65 9.48
C ALA A 110 16.82 7.17 10.74
N PHE A 111 16.17 6.28 11.48
CA PHE A 111 15.38 6.59 12.69
C PHE A 111 15.88 5.89 13.96
N GLN A 112 17.12 5.37 13.95
CA GLN A 112 17.73 4.83 15.16
C GLN A 112 17.76 5.89 16.26
N ASP A 113 17.26 5.55 17.44
CA ASP A 113 17.09 6.43 18.61
C ASP A 113 16.31 7.73 18.28
N GLY A 114 15.51 7.70 17.21
CA GLY A 114 14.79 8.84 16.66
C GLY A 114 13.28 8.67 16.70
N VAL A 115 12.73 7.70 17.43
CA VAL A 115 11.29 7.45 17.52
C VAL A 115 10.86 7.51 18.98
N VAL A 116 9.85 8.34 19.28
CA VAL A 116 9.33 8.52 20.63
C VAL A 116 7.81 8.52 20.59
N LYS A 117 7.17 7.70 21.44
CA LYS A 117 5.73 7.79 21.69
C LYS A 117 5.44 9.02 22.54
N LEU A 118 4.49 9.83 22.12
CA LEU A 118 4.10 11.05 22.81
C LEU A 118 2.93 10.78 23.77
N HIS A 119 2.90 11.52 24.88
CA HIS A 119 1.81 11.55 25.84
C HIS A 119 1.23 12.97 25.97
N GLY A 120 0.11 13.11 26.68
CA GLY A 120 -0.48 14.43 26.91
C GLY A 120 0.44 15.35 27.70
N GLY A 121 0.39 16.65 27.37
CA GLY A 121 1.26 17.68 27.96
C GLY A 121 2.64 17.74 27.32
N THR A 122 3.65 18.06 28.13
CA THR A 122 5.02 18.36 27.67
C THR A 122 5.84 17.10 27.44
N ASN A 123 6.39 16.97 26.24
CA ASN A 123 7.34 15.92 25.86
C ASN A 123 8.64 16.58 25.42
N LYS A 124 9.77 16.23 26.03
CA LYS A 124 11.10 16.71 25.66
C LYS A 124 11.92 15.61 25.02
N PHE A 125 12.61 15.93 23.94
CA PHE A 125 13.40 14.96 23.21
C PHE A 125 14.70 15.55 22.67
N THR A 126 15.76 14.75 22.75
CA THR A 126 17.07 15.05 22.15
C THR A 126 17.57 13.80 21.46
N ARG A 127 18.07 13.92 20.24
CA ARG A 127 18.71 12.82 19.52
C ARG A 127 20.23 12.98 19.53
N ASN A 128 20.92 12.08 20.21
CA ASN A 128 22.39 12.09 20.32
C ASN A 128 23.09 11.28 19.22
N PHE A 129 22.36 10.44 18.50
CA PHE A 129 22.93 9.61 17.44
C PHE A 129 23.34 10.46 16.23
N SER A 130 22.37 11.13 15.60
CA SER A 130 22.54 12.08 14.48
C SER A 130 21.44 13.13 14.50
N GLY A 131 21.54 14.13 13.62
CA GLY A 131 20.40 14.99 13.28
C GLY A 131 19.38 14.27 12.40
N GLY A 132 18.28 14.95 12.07
CA GLY A 132 17.23 14.39 11.21
C GLY A 132 16.07 15.36 10.95
N MET A 133 15.30 15.05 9.91
CA MET A 133 14.02 15.71 9.66
C MET A 133 13.03 15.34 10.76
N VAL A 134 12.19 16.29 11.17
CA VAL A 134 11.21 16.11 12.23
C VAL A 134 9.85 15.83 11.62
N TYR A 135 9.26 14.71 12.00
CA TYR A 135 7.92 14.27 11.59
C TYR A 135 7.07 13.97 12.82
N LEU A 136 5.77 14.14 12.67
CA LEU A 136 4.78 13.56 13.58
C LEU A 136 4.02 12.44 12.89
N VAL A 137 3.57 11.46 13.67
CA VAL A 137 2.85 10.31 13.14
C VAL A 137 1.64 10.04 14.02
N ASN A 138 0.44 10.15 13.44
CA ASN A 138 -0.81 9.82 14.12
C ASN A 138 -1.42 8.56 13.52
N TYR A 139 -1.25 7.44 14.24
CA TYR A 139 -1.80 6.14 13.85
C TYR A 139 -3.25 5.93 14.26
N SER A 140 -3.90 6.91 14.91
CA SER A 140 -5.35 6.88 15.08
C SER A 140 -6.03 6.82 13.71
N THR A 141 -7.27 6.31 13.70
CA THR A 141 -8.16 6.32 12.53
C THR A 141 -9.28 7.34 12.66
N THR A 142 -9.44 7.97 13.83
CA THR A 142 -10.60 8.82 14.14
C THR A 142 -10.21 10.13 14.83
N LYS A 143 -9.16 10.15 15.65
CA LYS A 143 -8.82 11.29 16.49
C LYS A 143 -7.73 12.16 15.88
N THR A 144 -8.06 13.44 15.69
CA THR A 144 -7.09 14.50 15.35
C THR A 144 -6.48 15.06 16.62
N GLU A 145 -5.16 15.32 16.61
CA GLU A 145 -4.44 15.87 17.76
C GLU A 145 -3.94 17.28 17.47
N ASN A 146 -4.02 18.18 18.45
CA ASN A 146 -3.44 19.52 18.37
C ASN A 146 -2.10 19.52 19.12
N ILE A 147 -1.06 20.05 18.48
CA ILE A 147 0.29 20.04 19.04
C ILE A 147 1.01 21.37 18.82
N THR A 148 1.91 21.70 19.74
CA THR A 148 2.86 22.82 19.61
C THR A 148 4.29 22.30 19.70
N ILE A 149 5.13 22.66 18.73
CA ILE A 149 6.54 22.26 18.63
C ILE A 149 7.42 23.48 18.89
N LYS A 150 8.37 23.37 19.83
CA LYS A 150 9.42 24.37 20.07
C LYS A 150 10.80 23.74 19.88
N GLY A 151 11.73 24.48 19.30
CA GLY A 151 13.05 23.96 18.95
C GLY A 151 13.10 23.37 17.53
N GLY A 152 14.29 22.92 17.14
CA GLY A 152 14.63 22.64 15.74
C GLY A 152 14.90 23.91 14.92
N VAL A 153 15.33 23.71 13.67
CA VAL A 153 15.53 24.76 12.67
C VAL A 153 14.60 24.53 11.49
N LYS A 154 14.15 25.62 10.87
CA LYS A 154 13.28 25.57 9.69
C LYS A 154 14.06 25.12 8.47
N VAL A 155 13.48 24.24 7.67
CA VAL A 155 13.93 23.95 6.31
C VAL A 155 13.03 24.63 5.29
N PRO A 156 13.47 24.85 4.04
CA PRO A 156 12.56 25.26 2.99
C PRO A 156 11.42 24.23 2.86
N HIS A 157 10.20 24.71 2.99
CA HIS A 157 9.00 23.89 3.10
C HIS A 157 7.89 24.44 2.19
N TYR A 158 7.60 23.68 1.13
CA TYR A 158 6.54 24.00 0.18
C TYR A 158 5.30 23.15 0.46
N ILE A 159 4.20 23.78 0.85
CA ILE A 159 2.91 23.12 0.99
C ILE A 159 2.05 23.55 -0.19
N GLN A 160 1.70 22.61 -1.06
CA GLN A 160 0.94 22.89 -2.27
C GLN A 160 -0.40 23.57 -1.94
N GLY A 161 -0.73 24.62 -2.70
CA GLY A 161 -1.92 25.45 -2.46
C GLY A 161 -1.84 26.40 -1.25
N LYS A 162 -0.78 26.34 -0.43
CA LYS A 162 -0.59 27.24 0.74
C LYS A 162 0.66 28.11 0.62
N THR A 163 1.80 27.53 0.25
CA THR A 163 3.06 28.26 0.08
C THR A 163 3.10 28.89 -1.32
N SER A 164 3.27 30.21 -1.42
CA SER A 164 3.52 30.85 -2.72
C SER A 164 4.92 30.57 -3.23
N ILE A 165 5.10 30.57 -4.55
CA ILE A 165 6.41 30.35 -5.19
C ILE A 165 7.47 31.35 -4.68
N ASP A 166 7.12 32.62 -4.54
CA ASP A 166 8.07 33.64 -4.07
C ASP A 166 8.40 33.46 -2.58
N SER A 167 7.44 33.05 -1.75
CA SER A 167 7.73 32.68 -0.36
C SER A 167 8.71 31.49 -0.31
N PHE A 168 8.50 30.48 -1.15
CA PHE A 168 9.38 29.33 -1.22
C PHE A 168 10.80 29.69 -1.69
N LYS A 169 10.95 30.56 -2.70
CA LYS A 169 12.26 31.09 -3.10
C LYS A 169 12.94 31.85 -1.94
N ASN A 170 12.20 32.71 -1.24
CA ASN A 170 12.72 33.42 -0.08
C ASN A 170 13.19 32.45 1.02
N GLN A 171 12.47 31.35 1.25
CA GLN A 171 12.92 30.32 2.19
C GLN A 171 14.23 29.66 1.73
N LEU A 172 14.37 29.35 0.43
CA LEU A 172 15.60 28.75 -0.11
C LEU A 172 16.83 29.67 0.00
N GLU A 173 16.62 30.99 -0.01
CA GLU A 173 17.68 31.99 0.17
C GLU A 173 18.05 32.18 1.66
N ASN A 174 17.07 32.12 2.56
CA ASN A 174 17.24 32.46 3.97
C ASN A 174 17.50 31.27 4.90
N TYR A 175 16.94 30.10 4.61
CA TYR A 175 17.08 28.91 5.45
C TYR A 175 18.31 28.13 5.00
N LYS A 176 19.48 28.64 5.44
CA LYS A 176 20.80 28.09 5.15
C LYS A 176 21.17 26.98 6.13
N ASP A 177 22.22 26.25 5.78
CA ASP A 177 22.84 25.23 6.62
C ASP A 177 21.93 24.03 7.03
N VAL A 178 20.95 23.70 6.20
CA VAL A 178 20.11 22.51 6.37
C VAL A 178 20.32 21.50 5.24
N PRO A 179 20.28 20.18 5.50
CA PRO A 179 20.61 19.18 4.47
C PRO A 179 19.49 18.94 3.46
N PHE A 180 18.24 19.28 3.82
CA PHE A 180 17.04 18.96 3.06
C PHE A 180 16.10 20.15 2.89
N MET A 181 15.14 19.95 2.00
CA MET A 181 13.86 20.64 1.95
C MET A 181 12.73 19.65 1.78
N GLU A 182 11.51 20.13 1.99
CA GLU A 182 10.33 19.30 1.96
C GLU A 182 9.21 19.91 1.14
N PHE A 183 8.56 19.09 0.30
CA PHE A 183 7.38 19.45 -0.47
C PHE A 183 6.22 18.54 -0.06
N VAL A 184 5.03 19.11 0.11
CA VAL A 184 3.90 18.37 0.69
C VAL A 184 2.59 18.73 -0.01
N ASN A 185 1.78 17.72 -0.28
CA ASN A 185 0.35 17.85 -0.55
C ASN A 185 -0.40 16.73 0.18
N ASP A 186 -1.66 16.49 -0.14
CA ASP A 186 -2.47 15.49 0.55
C ASP A 186 -2.03 14.04 0.25
N ASP A 187 -1.43 13.82 -0.92
CA ASP A 187 -1.06 12.50 -1.46
C ASP A 187 0.41 12.12 -1.25
N ALA A 188 1.30 13.11 -1.12
CA ALA A 188 2.74 12.89 -1.14
C ALA A 188 3.53 13.82 -0.22
N ILE A 189 4.66 13.31 0.26
CA ILE A 189 5.76 14.09 0.83
C ILE A 189 6.97 13.85 -0.05
N ALA A 190 7.71 14.89 -0.41
CA ALA A 190 9.01 14.77 -1.08
C ALA A 190 10.09 15.44 -0.23
N THR A 191 11.04 14.66 0.27
CA THR A 191 12.18 15.18 1.04
C THR A 191 13.44 15.10 0.20
N ILE A 192 13.84 16.27 -0.30
CA ILE A 192 14.86 16.41 -1.33
C ILE A 192 16.08 17.10 -0.74
N ARG A 193 17.28 16.67 -1.12
CA ARG A 193 18.51 17.34 -0.66
C ARG A 193 18.55 18.80 -1.12
N ILE A 194 19.05 19.68 -0.26
CA ILE A 194 19.06 21.13 -0.47
C ILE A 194 19.80 21.55 -1.75
N ASP A 195 20.92 20.86 -2.05
CA ASP A 195 21.79 21.15 -3.19
C ASP A 195 21.11 20.83 -4.53
N ARG A 196 20.23 19.82 -4.53
CA ARG A 196 19.51 19.38 -5.73
C ARG A 196 18.42 20.36 -6.10
N ALA A 197 17.66 20.88 -5.16
CA ALA A 197 16.59 21.79 -5.56
C ALA A 197 17.07 23.16 -5.99
N LYS A 198 18.17 23.67 -5.42
CA LYS A 198 18.81 24.90 -5.94
C LYS A 198 19.15 24.75 -7.42
N ARG A 199 19.52 23.54 -7.85
CA ARG A 199 19.84 23.23 -9.23
C ARG A 199 18.63 23.09 -10.15
N TYR A 200 17.52 22.52 -9.67
CA TYR A 200 16.39 22.12 -10.53
C TYR A 200 15.13 22.94 -10.31
N PHE A 201 14.67 23.06 -9.06
CA PHE A 201 13.39 23.68 -8.73
C PHE A 201 13.44 25.21 -8.75
N LEU A 202 14.61 25.83 -8.55
CA LEU A 202 14.76 27.29 -8.67
C LEU A 202 14.80 27.80 -10.12
N LYS A 203 15.17 26.96 -11.09
CA LYS A 203 15.39 27.39 -12.48
C LYS A 203 14.10 27.66 -13.25
N LYS A 204 13.02 27.00 -12.86
CA LYS A 204 11.70 27.10 -13.49
C LYS A 204 10.71 27.38 -12.38
N GLY A 205 10.19 28.61 -12.33
CA GLY A 205 9.56 29.18 -11.14
C GLY A 205 8.51 28.31 -10.46
N ASP A 206 7.68 27.60 -11.23
CA ASP A 206 6.58 26.76 -10.76
C ASP A 206 6.89 25.26 -10.70
N GLN A 207 8.15 24.85 -10.93
CA GLN A 207 8.51 23.43 -11.07
C GLN A 207 8.20 22.60 -9.81
N VAL A 208 8.24 23.19 -8.62
CA VAL A 208 7.89 22.50 -7.37
C VAL A 208 6.40 22.13 -7.34
N ASP A 209 5.52 23.03 -7.82
CA ASP A 209 4.08 22.78 -7.92
C ASP A 209 3.78 21.73 -8.99
N VAL A 210 4.45 21.83 -10.14
CA VAL A 210 4.32 20.86 -11.24
C VAL A 210 4.74 19.45 -10.78
N PHE A 211 5.83 19.35 -10.02
CA PHE A 211 6.31 18.08 -9.49
C PHE A 211 5.37 17.50 -8.43
N MET A 212 4.85 18.31 -7.50
CA MET A 212 3.89 17.80 -6.51
C MET A 212 2.56 17.40 -7.16
N SER A 213 2.12 18.13 -8.18
CA SER A 213 0.95 17.77 -9.00
C SER A 213 1.16 16.46 -9.75
N SER A 214 2.36 16.19 -10.27
CA SER A 214 2.64 14.92 -10.93
C SER A 214 2.64 13.76 -9.94
N LEU A 215 3.18 13.92 -8.73
CA LEU A 215 3.09 12.92 -7.67
C LEU A 215 1.64 12.63 -7.24
N ALA A 216 0.82 13.66 -7.05
CA ALA A 216 -0.61 13.49 -6.75
C ALA A 216 -1.34 12.72 -7.86
N LYS A 217 -1.06 13.06 -9.12
CA LYS A 217 -1.64 12.35 -10.26
C LYS A 217 -1.20 10.89 -10.33
N ILE A 218 0.06 10.59 -10.04
CA ILE A 218 0.55 9.21 -9.93
C ILE A 218 -0.22 8.47 -8.84
N VAL A 219 -0.30 9.02 -7.63
CA VAL A 219 -1.03 8.40 -6.51
C VAL A 219 -2.49 8.13 -6.87
N LYS A 220 -3.17 9.10 -7.48
CA LYS A 220 -4.54 8.95 -7.97
C LYS A 220 -4.68 7.77 -8.95
N LEU A 221 -3.87 7.74 -10.02
CA LEU A 221 -3.96 6.70 -11.04
C LEU A 221 -3.59 5.31 -10.52
N GLN A 222 -2.69 5.25 -9.52
CA GLN A 222 -2.29 4.01 -8.87
C GLN A 222 -3.40 3.49 -7.92
N ASN A 223 -4.06 4.39 -7.18
CA ASN A 223 -5.26 4.08 -6.43
C ASN A 223 -6.36 3.54 -7.36
N GLU A 224 -6.61 4.20 -8.49
CA GLU A 224 -7.57 3.75 -9.49
C GLU A 224 -7.24 2.34 -9.99
N ALA A 225 -6.01 2.08 -10.46
CA ALA A 225 -5.56 0.75 -10.90
C ALA A 225 -5.73 -0.34 -9.81
N ALA A 226 -5.56 0.04 -8.55
CA ALA A 226 -5.73 -0.83 -7.39
C ALA A 226 -7.21 -1.02 -6.98
N GLY A 227 -8.16 -0.26 -7.54
CA GLY A 227 -9.55 -0.23 -7.09
C GLY A 227 -9.69 0.38 -5.68
N LEU A 228 -8.92 1.42 -5.38
CA LEU A 228 -8.90 2.08 -4.07
C LEU A 228 -9.40 3.52 -4.20
N SER A 229 -10.13 3.99 -3.19
CA SER A 229 -10.64 5.36 -3.11
C SER A 229 -10.57 5.89 -1.67
N TYR A 230 -10.20 7.16 -1.51
CA TYR A 230 -10.20 7.82 -0.19
C TYR A 230 -11.62 7.97 0.38
N ASP A 231 -12.62 8.13 -0.48
CA ASP A 231 -14.03 8.23 -0.11
C ASP A 231 -14.73 6.86 -0.07
N GLY A 232 -14.00 5.78 -0.35
CA GLY A 232 -14.57 4.44 -0.46
C GLY A 232 -14.95 3.80 0.88
N GLN A 233 -15.88 2.84 0.84
CA GLN A 233 -16.33 2.04 1.97
C GLN A 233 -15.81 0.59 1.88
N GLY A 234 -15.55 -0.04 3.02
CA GLY A 234 -15.19 -1.45 3.03
C GLY A 234 -13.81 -1.71 2.42
N VAL A 235 -13.75 -2.61 1.44
CA VAL A 235 -12.46 -3.05 0.86
C VAL A 235 -11.87 -2.11 -0.18
N GLU A 236 -12.64 -1.15 -0.71
CA GLU A 236 -12.08 -0.10 -1.58
C GLU A 236 -11.45 1.06 -0.78
N ARG A 237 -11.67 1.13 0.54
CA ARG A 237 -11.25 2.26 1.35
C ARG A 237 -9.73 2.39 1.43
N LYS A 238 -9.21 3.49 0.90
CA LYS A 238 -7.83 3.94 1.04
C LYS A 238 -7.67 4.79 2.31
N ASP A 239 -6.79 4.39 3.22
CA ASP A 239 -6.38 5.28 4.32
C ASP A 239 -5.58 6.46 3.77
N PRO A 240 -5.67 7.67 4.38
CA PRO A 240 -5.04 8.89 3.88
C PRO A 240 -3.53 8.93 4.13
N GLN A 241 -2.84 7.81 3.94
CA GLN A 241 -1.38 7.70 3.96
C GLN A 241 -0.80 8.17 2.64
N ARG A 242 0.39 8.75 2.71
CA ARG A 242 1.08 9.38 1.58
C ARG A 242 2.16 8.48 0.98
N ILE A 243 2.51 8.75 -0.27
CA ILE A 243 3.79 8.30 -0.82
C ILE A 243 4.89 9.26 -0.35
N HIS A 244 5.96 8.73 0.24
CA HIS A 244 7.15 9.53 0.56
C HIS A 244 8.19 9.35 -0.53
N VAL A 245 8.55 10.41 -1.23
CA VAL A 245 9.67 10.43 -2.18
C VAL A 245 10.90 11.00 -1.48
N VAL A 246 12.03 10.30 -1.55
CA VAL A 246 13.31 10.78 -0.99
C VAL A 246 14.40 10.74 -2.05
N ASN A 247 15.43 11.56 -1.90
CA ASN A 247 16.51 11.68 -2.88
C ASN A 247 17.88 11.27 -2.29
N PRO A 248 18.13 9.95 -2.13
CA PRO A 248 19.34 9.43 -1.51
C PRO A 248 20.55 9.44 -2.44
N GLU A 249 21.74 9.26 -1.87
CA GLU A 249 23.03 9.17 -2.59
C GLU A 249 23.39 7.76 -3.03
N TRP A 250 22.76 6.75 -2.46
CA TRP A 250 22.91 5.34 -2.84
C TRP A 250 21.63 4.55 -2.54
N GLY A 251 21.45 3.45 -3.26
CA GLY A 251 20.28 2.59 -3.21
C GLY A 251 20.34 1.52 -4.29
N ALA A 252 19.27 0.71 -4.39
CA ALA A 252 19.13 -0.26 -5.46
C ALA A 252 18.71 0.47 -6.76
N GLY A 253 19.37 0.18 -7.88
CA GLY A 253 19.01 0.76 -9.17
C GLY A 253 19.06 2.30 -9.24
N GLN A 254 18.44 2.86 -10.28
CA GLN A 254 18.29 4.32 -10.41
C GLN A 254 17.12 4.88 -9.59
N LEU A 255 16.13 4.03 -9.35
CA LEU A 255 14.96 4.26 -8.53
C LEU A 255 14.68 2.96 -7.76
N PHE A 256 14.02 3.05 -6.61
CA PHE A 256 13.59 1.88 -5.86
C PHE A 256 12.40 2.21 -4.94
N ALA A 257 11.56 1.22 -4.68
CA ALA A 257 10.49 1.29 -3.70
C ALA A 257 10.75 0.39 -2.48
N THR A 258 10.46 0.91 -1.29
CA THR A 258 10.50 0.15 -0.05
C THR A 258 9.26 0.45 0.80
N ASN A 259 9.16 -0.17 1.97
CA ASN A 259 8.17 0.24 2.95
C ASN A 259 8.42 1.71 3.32
N ASN A 260 7.35 2.51 3.28
CA ASN A 260 7.26 3.91 3.66
C ASN A 260 7.82 4.92 2.65
N PHE A 261 8.71 4.56 1.71
CA PHE A 261 9.25 5.52 0.75
C PHE A 261 9.69 4.95 -0.60
N ILE A 262 9.78 5.85 -1.59
CA ILE A 262 10.38 5.65 -2.91
C ILE A 262 11.66 6.49 -2.96
N GLY A 263 12.78 5.85 -3.31
CA GLY A 263 14.07 6.50 -3.47
C GLY A 263 14.33 6.89 -4.92
N ILE A 264 14.69 8.15 -5.16
CA ILE A 264 15.19 8.65 -6.43
C ILE A 264 16.70 8.86 -6.31
N HIS A 265 17.50 7.95 -6.87
CA HIS A 265 18.94 7.92 -6.64
C HIS A 265 19.67 9.08 -7.32
N SER A 266 20.29 9.95 -6.51
CA SER A 266 20.98 11.16 -6.97
C SER A 266 22.37 10.93 -7.58
N ALA A 267 22.98 9.76 -7.44
CA ALA A 267 24.27 9.48 -8.10
C ALA A 267 24.12 9.20 -9.61
N THR A 268 22.88 9.04 -10.08
CA THR A 268 22.54 8.95 -11.50
C THR A 268 22.07 10.32 -12.01
N ASP A 269 21.69 10.41 -13.29
CA ASP A 269 21.01 11.57 -13.88
C ASP A 269 19.48 11.41 -13.91
N LYS A 270 18.95 10.34 -13.29
CA LYS A 270 17.52 10.03 -13.28
C LYS A 270 16.73 11.04 -12.45
N ASP A 271 17.29 11.50 -11.34
CA ASP A 271 16.70 12.53 -10.49
C ASP A 271 16.45 13.84 -11.25
N ARG A 272 17.45 14.26 -12.05
CA ARG A 272 17.35 15.40 -12.96
C ARG A 272 16.18 15.24 -13.91
N THR A 273 16.05 14.07 -14.53
CA THR A 273 14.96 13.79 -15.48
C THR A 273 13.63 13.93 -14.77
N ILE A 274 13.40 13.21 -13.68
CA ILE A 274 12.13 13.21 -12.93
C ILE A 274 11.77 14.61 -12.40
N PHE A 275 12.72 15.32 -11.77
CA PHE A 275 12.44 16.66 -11.23
C PHE A 275 12.18 17.70 -12.30
N SER A 276 12.62 17.46 -13.54
CA SER A 276 12.36 18.34 -14.69
C SER A 276 11.16 17.90 -15.53
N THR A 277 10.71 16.65 -15.37
CA THR A 277 9.49 16.11 -15.97
C THR A 277 8.29 16.76 -15.29
N GLY A 278 7.30 17.15 -16.10
CA GLY A 278 6.07 17.74 -15.61
C GLY A 278 4.85 16.93 -15.97
N LEU A 279 3.67 17.54 -15.88
CA LEU A 279 2.40 16.89 -16.21
C LEU A 279 2.23 16.54 -17.70
N SER A 280 3.09 17.07 -18.58
CA SER A 280 3.05 16.83 -20.03
C SER A 280 3.62 15.48 -20.45
N SER A 281 4.31 14.75 -19.57
CA SER A 281 4.83 13.42 -19.88
C SER A 281 4.93 12.54 -18.64
N THR A 282 5.03 11.24 -18.85
CA THR A 282 5.24 10.23 -17.80
C THR A 282 6.70 9.81 -17.73
N ASP A 283 7.22 9.52 -16.54
CA ASP A 283 8.45 8.75 -16.38
C ASP A 283 8.11 7.30 -16.01
N TRP A 284 8.41 6.34 -16.89
CA TRP A 284 8.11 4.92 -16.66
C TRP A 284 8.71 4.40 -15.35
N GLY A 285 9.92 4.83 -15.01
CA GLY A 285 10.59 4.40 -13.78
C GLY A 285 9.83 4.86 -12.53
N MET A 286 9.38 6.12 -12.51
CA MET A 286 8.58 6.62 -11.39
C MET A 286 7.22 5.91 -11.28
N LEU A 287 6.57 5.63 -12.42
CA LEU A 287 5.32 4.86 -12.45
C LEU A 287 5.53 3.42 -11.95
N HIS A 288 6.65 2.79 -12.34
CA HIS A 288 7.04 1.44 -11.96
C HIS A 288 7.32 1.35 -10.45
N GLU A 289 8.17 2.22 -9.89
CA GLU A 289 8.44 2.20 -8.44
C GLU A 289 7.19 2.53 -7.62
N SER A 290 6.36 3.47 -8.08
CA SER A 290 5.08 3.71 -7.43
C SER A 290 4.23 2.45 -7.49
N GLY A 291 4.19 1.73 -8.60
CA GLY A 291 3.47 0.47 -8.76
C GLY A 291 3.86 -0.60 -7.74
N HIS A 292 5.15 -0.71 -7.38
CA HIS A 292 5.59 -1.67 -6.34
C HIS A 292 4.91 -1.42 -4.99
N THR A 293 4.54 -0.16 -4.70
CA THR A 293 3.84 0.17 -3.46
C THR A 293 2.37 -0.27 -3.45
N TYR A 294 1.77 -0.50 -4.63
CA TYR A 294 0.38 -0.95 -4.80
C TYR A 294 0.23 -2.42 -5.15
N GLN A 295 1.33 -3.06 -5.57
CA GLN A 295 1.34 -4.39 -6.15
C GLN A 295 0.60 -5.43 -5.30
N ASN A 296 -0.47 -6.01 -5.87
CA ASN A 296 -1.28 -7.00 -5.17
C ASN A 296 -0.53 -8.33 -5.04
N LYS A 297 -0.38 -8.81 -3.80
CA LYS A 297 0.36 -10.04 -3.50
C LYS A 297 -0.38 -11.31 -3.86
N MET A 298 -1.69 -11.25 -4.11
CA MET A 298 -2.53 -12.43 -4.38
C MET A 298 -2.22 -13.10 -5.74
N TYR A 299 -1.50 -12.42 -6.61
CA TYR A 299 -1.01 -12.95 -7.89
C TYR A 299 0.47 -12.60 -8.12
N GLN A 300 1.28 -12.68 -7.04
CA GLN A 300 2.73 -12.51 -7.06
C GLN A 300 3.45 -13.83 -6.74
N TRP A 301 3.26 -14.84 -7.59
CA TRP A 301 4.03 -16.07 -7.49
C TRP A 301 5.48 -15.83 -7.93
N TYR A 302 6.31 -16.87 -7.86
CA TYR A 302 7.72 -16.81 -8.24
C TYR A 302 7.99 -15.99 -9.51
N ASN A 303 8.95 -15.06 -9.40
CA ASN A 303 9.38 -14.11 -10.43
C ASN A 303 8.34 -13.09 -10.92
N MET A 304 7.17 -12.95 -10.31
CA MET A 304 6.17 -11.96 -10.76
C MET A 304 6.37 -10.54 -10.23
N THR A 305 7.31 -10.31 -9.30
CA THR A 305 7.58 -8.98 -8.70
C THR A 305 7.86 -7.90 -9.74
N GLU A 306 8.69 -8.20 -10.73
CA GLU A 306 9.07 -7.25 -11.79
C GLU A 306 8.13 -7.34 -13.02
N VAL A 307 7.10 -8.19 -12.96
CA VAL A 307 6.09 -8.35 -14.01
C VAL A 307 4.84 -7.57 -13.63
N THR A 308 4.19 -7.94 -12.53
CA THR A 308 2.85 -7.44 -12.18
C THR A 308 2.86 -6.00 -11.68
N VAL A 309 4.02 -5.48 -11.26
CA VAL A 309 4.22 -4.04 -11.00
C VAL A 309 3.88 -3.20 -12.23
N ASN A 310 4.18 -3.72 -13.42
CA ASN A 310 3.97 -2.99 -14.67
C ASN A 310 2.50 -2.96 -15.10
N ILE A 311 1.59 -3.69 -14.43
CA ILE A 311 0.14 -3.50 -14.60
C ILE A 311 -0.24 -2.07 -14.18
N TYR A 312 0.27 -1.64 -13.02
CA TYR A 312 -0.01 -0.32 -12.49
C TYR A 312 0.72 0.78 -13.25
N ALA A 313 1.97 0.51 -13.67
CA ALA A 313 2.73 1.46 -14.48
C ALA A 313 2.09 1.68 -15.86
N ASP A 314 1.62 0.60 -16.51
CA ASP A 314 0.92 0.67 -17.79
C ASP A 314 -0.43 1.39 -17.66
N TYR A 315 -1.22 1.08 -16.61
CA TYR A 315 -2.46 1.77 -16.34
C TYR A 315 -2.23 3.27 -16.16
N ALA A 316 -1.29 3.66 -15.29
CA ALA A 316 -1.00 5.08 -15.05
C ALA A 316 -0.46 5.79 -16.30
N GLN A 317 0.30 5.11 -17.16
CA GLN A 317 0.74 5.65 -18.43
C GLN A 317 -0.44 5.84 -19.40
N LYS A 318 -1.28 4.81 -19.55
CA LYS A 318 -2.45 4.83 -20.43
C LYS A 318 -3.43 5.93 -20.05
N MET A 319 -3.71 6.04 -18.75
CA MET A 319 -4.69 6.97 -18.19
C MET A 319 -4.12 8.36 -17.90
N TRP A 320 -2.85 8.61 -18.22
CA TRP A 320 -2.21 9.89 -17.95
C TRP A 320 -2.91 11.05 -18.68
N SER A 321 -3.38 10.83 -19.90
CA SER A 321 -4.13 11.81 -20.68
C SER A 321 -5.14 11.09 -21.56
N SER A 322 -6.07 11.83 -22.16
CA SER A 322 -7.08 11.26 -23.07
C SER A 322 -6.48 10.56 -24.30
N ASP A 323 -5.26 10.97 -24.69
CA ASP A 323 -4.46 10.40 -25.77
C ASP A 323 -3.32 9.50 -25.27
N GLY A 324 -3.31 9.13 -23.99
CA GLY A 324 -2.32 8.25 -23.39
C GLY A 324 -2.32 6.88 -24.06
N THR A 325 -1.13 6.29 -24.17
CA THR A 325 -0.91 4.99 -24.82
C THR A 325 -0.29 3.99 -23.85
N GLY A 326 -0.77 2.76 -23.89
CA GLY A 326 -0.20 1.65 -23.13
C GLY A 326 1.04 1.10 -23.80
N ARG A 327 1.90 0.41 -23.05
CA ARG A 327 3.18 -0.12 -23.50
C ARG A 327 3.07 -1.05 -24.71
N TYR A 328 1.96 -1.78 -24.84
CA TYR A 328 1.71 -2.71 -25.95
C TYR A 328 0.79 -2.15 -27.04
N ASP A 329 0.33 -0.90 -26.92
CA ASP A 329 -0.36 -0.20 -28.02
C ASP A 329 0.54 -0.25 -29.26
N ALA A 330 -0.04 -0.57 -30.42
CA ALA A 330 0.72 -0.83 -31.65
C ALA A 330 1.61 0.35 -32.09
N VAL A 331 1.24 1.57 -31.69
CA VAL A 331 1.99 2.81 -31.95
C VAL A 331 3.31 2.90 -31.16
N ASN A 332 3.47 2.14 -30.06
CA ASN A 332 4.61 2.19 -29.15
C ASN A 332 5.76 1.24 -29.55
N VAL A 333 6.12 1.21 -30.83
CA VAL A 333 7.08 0.24 -31.41
C VAL A 333 8.51 0.30 -30.83
N LYS A 334 8.90 1.42 -30.23
CA LYS A 334 10.29 1.66 -29.79
C LYS A 334 10.65 1.06 -28.44
N ASN A 335 9.68 0.65 -27.62
CA ASN A 335 9.95 0.18 -26.25
C ASN A 335 10.36 -1.31 -26.16
N GLY A 336 10.23 -2.08 -27.25
CA GLY A 336 10.67 -3.48 -27.36
C GLY A 336 9.74 -4.54 -26.76
N SER A 337 8.69 -4.18 -26.03
CA SER A 337 7.89 -5.14 -25.23
C SER A 337 7.13 -6.14 -26.09
N ARG A 338 6.57 -5.68 -27.23
CA ARG A 338 5.93 -6.55 -28.22
C ARG A 338 6.93 -7.53 -28.83
N ALA A 339 8.19 -7.14 -28.98
CA ALA A 339 9.24 -8.04 -29.46
C ALA A 339 9.57 -9.12 -28.42
N SER A 340 9.56 -8.81 -27.11
CA SER A 340 9.70 -9.80 -26.05
C SER A 340 8.59 -10.86 -26.10
N VAL A 341 7.34 -10.46 -26.32
CA VAL A 341 6.21 -11.39 -26.51
C VAL A 341 6.38 -12.25 -27.76
N GLN A 342 6.77 -11.65 -28.90
CA GLN A 342 7.03 -12.39 -30.14
C GLN A 342 8.12 -13.46 -29.96
N LYS A 343 9.19 -13.16 -29.23
CA LYS A 343 10.24 -14.15 -28.93
C LYS A 343 9.69 -15.30 -28.07
N TYR A 344 8.86 -14.99 -27.07
CA TYR A 344 8.24 -16.01 -26.24
C TYR A 344 7.35 -16.95 -27.06
N PHE A 345 6.45 -16.42 -27.90
CA PHE A 345 5.59 -17.24 -28.76
C PHE A 345 6.39 -18.12 -29.73
N LYS A 346 7.49 -17.61 -30.31
CA LYS A 346 8.40 -18.42 -31.13
C LYS A 346 9.04 -19.59 -30.36
N LYS A 347 9.34 -19.41 -29.07
CA LYS A 347 9.84 -20.52 -28.24
C LYS A 347 8.76 -21.55 -27.98
N LEU A 348 7.51 -21.13 -27.74
CA LEU A 348 6.38 -22.06 -27.62
C LEU A 348 6.22 -22.89 -28.90
N GLU A 349 6.30 -22.26 -30.07
CA GLU A 349 6.26 -22.96 -31.36
C GLU A 349 7.42 -23.95 -31.55
N ALA A 350 8.63 -23.57 -31.12
CA ALA A 350 9.85 -24.36 -31.34
C ALA A 350 10.06 -25.51 -30.33
N ASP A 351 9.60 -25.35 -29.09
CA ASP A 351 9.78 -26.33 -28.01
C ASP A 351 8.42 -26.59 -27.32
N PRO A 352 7.83 -27.80 -27.46
CA PRO A 352 6.55 -28.14 -26.83
C PRO A 352 6.62 -28.20 -25.31
N THR A 353 7.82 -28.29 -24.72
CA THR A 353 8.05 -28.28 -23.27
C THR A 353 8.26 -26.87 -22.72
N TRP A 354 8.46 -25.86 -23.58
CA TRP A 354 8.55 -24.46 -23.15
C TRP A 354 7.19 -24.00 -22.65
N ASN A 355 7.14 -23.29 -21.53
CA ASN A 355 5.89 -22.81 -20.93
C ASN A 355 6.12 -21.50 -20.18
N PHE A 356 5.07 -20.97 -19.56
CA PHE A 356 5.11 -19.72 -18.80
C PHE A 356 6.18 -19.74 -17.68
N ASP A 357 6.24 -20.82 -16.90
CA ASP A 357 7.15 -20.94 -15.75
C ASP A 357 8.61 -21.07 -16.16
N ARG A 358 8.89 -21.83 -17.24
CA ARG A 358 10.24 -21.91 -17.80
C ARG A 358 10.70 -20.57 -18.35
N GLU A 359 9.83 -19.80 -19.02
CA GLU A 359 10.18 -18.45 -19.43
C GLU A 359 10.53 -17.57 -18.23
N ALA A 360 9.74 -17.63 -17.15
CA ALA A 360 10.00 -16.87 -15.93
C ALA A 360 11.31 -17.26 -15.23
N ALA A 361 11.71 -18.54 -15.28
CA ALA A 361 12.86 -19.06 -14.55
C ALA A 361 14.17 -19.08 -15.36
N GLU A 362 14.11 -19.27 -16.67
CA GLU A 362 15.27 -19.59 -17.51
C GLU A 362 15.72 -18.41 -18.41
N THR A 363 15.08 -17.24 -18.33
CA THR A 363 15.36 -16.11 -19.25
C THR A 363 15.45 -14.77 -18.53
N ASN A 364 16.06 -13.79 -19.19
CA ASN A 364 16.16 -12.41 -18.68
C ASN A 364 15.11 -11.46 -19.28
N ASP A 365 14.48 -11.83 -20.40
CA ASP A 365 13.50 -11.01 -21.15
C ASP A 365 12.05 -11.29 -20.70
N TYR A 366 11.87 -12.19 -19.73
CA TYR A 366 10.57 -12.67 -19.29
C TYR A 366 9.65 -11.56 -18.77
N HIS A 367 10.20 -10.49 -18.18
CA HIS A 367 9.42 -9.42 -17.57
C HIS A 367 8.38 -8.82 -18.53
N PHE A 368 8.83 -8.42 -19.72
CA PHE A 368 7.96 -7.86 -20.76
C PHE A 368 7.40 -8.92 -21.71
N ALA A 369 7.91 -10.15 -21.70
CA ALA A 369 7.23 -11.24 -22.40
C ALA A 369 5.94 -11.64 -21.67
N LEU A 370 6.03 -11.93 -20.37
CA LEU A 370 4.93 -12.45 -19.57
C LEU A 370 3.94 -11.38 -19.16
N LEU A 371 4.37 -10.11 -19.03
CA LEU A 371 3.46 -8.97 -18.87
C LEU A 371 2.42 -8.88 -20.00
N GLY A 372 2.74 -9.40 -21.19
CA GLY A 372 1.79 -9.45 -22.31
C GLY A 372 0.51 -10.22 -21.98
N MET A 373 0.59 -11.30 -21.20
CA MET A 373 -0.58 -12.04 -20.72
C MET A 373 -1.46 -11.15 -19.85
N PHE A 374 -0.85 -10.47 -18.88
CA PHE A 374 -1.54 -9.59 -17.94
C PHE A 374 -2.20 -8.39 -18.64
N LEU A 375 -1.52 -7.75 -19.59
CA LEU A 375 -2.05 -6.55 -20.25
C LEU A 375 -3.01 -6.83 -21.41
N THR A 376 -3.06 -8.07 -21.91
CA THR A 376 -4.12 -8.48 -22.85
C THR A 376 -5.51 -8.32 -22.22
N LEU A 377 -5.64 -8.58 -20.91
CA LEU A 377 -6.92 -8.55 -20.19
C LEU A 377 -7.60 -7.16 -20.22
N PRO A 378 -6.98 -6.07 -19.72
CA PRO A 378 -7.60 -4.74 -19.77
C PRO A 378 -7.75 -4.19 -21.20
N ARG A 379 -6.84 -4.55 -22.11
CA ARG A 379 -6.93 -4.14 -23.54
C ARG A 379 -8.14 -4.75 -24.24
N THR A 380 -8.50 -5.98 -23.85
CA THR A 380 -9.62 -6.74 -24.41
C THR A 380 -10.95 -6.37 -23.75
N PHE A 381 -10.99 -6.34 -22.42
CA PHE A 381 -12.22 -6.28 -21.63
C PHE A 381 -12.53 -4.89 -21.07
N GLY A 382 -11.59 -3.96 -21.13
CA GLY A 382 -11.71 -2.60 -20.57
C GLY A 382 -10.75 -2.36 -19.41
N TYR A 383 -10.33 -1.11 -19.21
CA TYR A 383 -9.31 -0.77 -18.22
C TYR A 383 -9.78 -0.85 -16.76
N ASP A 384 -11.09 -0.96 -16.53
CA ASP A 384 -11.67 -1.27 -15.21
C ASP A 384 -11.43 -2.72 -14.76
N PHE A 385 -10.86 -3.57 -15.63
CA PHE A 385 -10.57 -4.98 -15.33
C PHE A 385 -9.74 -5.17 -14.05
N TYR A 386 -8.61 -4.48 -13.92
CA TYR A 386 -7.74 -4.61 -12.74
C TYR A 386 -8.32 -3.96 -11.48
N PRO A 387 -8.94 -2.76 -11.55
CA PRO A 387 -9.72 -2.22 -10.43
C PRO A 387 -10.75 -3.23 -9.88
N VAL A 388 -11.57 -3.84 -10.76
CA VAL A 388 -12.56 -4.86 -10.39
C VAL A 388 -11.90 -6.14 -9.85
N LEU A 389 -10.82 -6.61 -10.48
CA LEU A 389 -10.10 -7.81 -10.04
C LEU A 389 -9.53 -7.63 -8.62
N ASN A 390 -8.86 -6.49 -8.38
CA ASN A 390 -8.26 -6.18 -7.08
C ASN A 390 -9.32 -6.04 -5.97
N GLN A 391 -10.43 -5.36 -6.28
CA GLN A 391 -11.61 -5.28 -5.41
C GLN A 391 -12.15 -6.67 -5.05
N SER A 392 -12.22 -7.56 -6.04
CA SER A 392 -12.73 -8.92 -5.87
C SER A 392 -11.83 -9.77 -4.98
N TYR A 393 -10.50 -9.67 -5.14
CA TYR A 393 -9.55 -10.34 -4.24
C TYR A 393 -9.64 -9.86 -2.79
N ARG A 394 -9.82 -8.55 -2.54
CA ARG A 394 -10.00 -8.03 -1.18
C ARG A 394 -11.31 -8.48 -0.53
N SER A 395 -12.31 -8.76 -1.35
CA SER A 395 -13.63 -9.21 -0.92
C SER A 395 -13.70 -10.70 -0.59
N LEU A 396 -12.68 -11.49 -0.94
CA LEU A 396 -12.63 -12.91 -0.57
C LEU A 396 -12.58 -13.11 0.96
N PRO A 397 -13.20 -14.19 1.47
CA PRO A 397 -12.92 -14.71 2.80
C PRO A 397 -11.43 -15.07 2.95
N GLU A 398 -10.90 -14.99 4.18
CA GLU A 398 -9.48 -15.23 4.44
C GLU A 398 -9.06 -16.67 4.10
N GLU A 399 -9.96 -17.62 4.31
CA GLU A 399 -9.78 -19.03 4.00
C GLU A 399 -9.69 -19.34 2.50
N GLU A 400 -10.21 -18.45 1.64
CA GLU A 400 -10.15 -18.56 0.18
C GLU A 400 -8.91 -17.89 -0.42
N LEU A 401 -8.12 -17.17 0.39
CA LEU A 401 -6.89 -16.53 -0.08
C LEU A 401 -5.80 -17.59 -0.33
N PRO A 402 -5.02 -17.43 -1.42
CA PRO A 402 -4.01 -18.39 -1.81
C PRO A 402 -2.79 -18.29 -0.88
N LYS A 403 -2.22 -19.45 -0.54
CA LYS A 403 -1.07 -19.58 0.38
C LYS A 403 0.19 -20.06 -0.32
N THR A 404 0.05 -20.63 -1.51
CA THR A 404 1.15 -21.11 -2.35
C THR A 404 1.11 -20.51 -3.74
N ASP A 405 2.25 -20.50 -4.43
CA ASP A 405 2.36 -20.03 -5.81
C ASP A 405 1.37 -20.73 -6.75
N GLU A 406 1.17 -22.03 -6.58
CA GLU A 406 0.23 -22.79 -7.41
C GLU A 406 -1.22 -22.37 -7.14
N GLU A 407 -1.59 -22.20 -5.87
CA GLU A 407 -2.92 -21.67 -5.51
C GLU A 407 -3.12 -20.24 -6.06
N GLN A 408 -2.09 -19.40 -6.07
CA GLN A 408 -2.16 -18.07 -6.67
C GLN A 408 -2.43 -18.13 -8.17
N LYS A 409 -1.72 -19.00 -8.90
CA LYS A 409 -1.93 -19.19 -10.35
C LYS A 409 -3.33 -19.68 -10.66
N GLN A 410 -3.78 -20.73 -9.96
CA GLN A 410 -5.12 -21.30 -10.17
C GLN A 410 -6.23 -20.32 -9.79
N LEU A 411 -6.07 -19.61 -8.67
CA LEU A 411 -7.03 -18.57 -8.29
C LEU A 411 -7.02 -17.39 -9.27
N PHE A 412 -5.86 -17.01 -9.83
CA PHE A 412 -5.78 -15.98 -10.87
C PHE A 412 -6.60 -16.35 -12.10
N ILE A 413 -6.55 -17.62 -12.56
CA ILE A 413 -7.40 -18.10 -13.67
C ILE A 413 -8.88 -17.95 -13.34
N LEU A 414 -9.30 -18.38 -12.14
CA LEU A 414 -10.69 -18.29 -11.71
C LEU A 414 -11.17 -16.85 -11.59
N MET A 415 -10.39 -15.99 -10.93
CA MET A 415 -10.75 -14.60 -10.65
C MET A 415 -10.78 -13.78 -11.93
N THR A 416 -9.81 -13.95 -12.83
CA THR A 416 -9.82 -13.27 -14.13
C THR A 416 -10.97 -13.73 -15.02
N SER A 417 -11.33 -15.01 -15.01
CA SER A 417 -12.49 -15.53 -15.74
C SER A 417 -13.81 -14.95 -15.21
N LYS A 418 -13.97 -14.89 -13.89
CA LYS A 418 -15.11 -14.22 -13.23
C LYS A 418 -15.19 -12.75 -13.61
N THR A 419 -14.07 -12.01 -13.50
CA THR A 419 -14.01 -10.59 -13.86
C THR A 419 -14.34 -10.36 -15.33
N ALA A 420 -13.82 -11.19 -16.24
CA ALA A 420 -14.08 -11.11 -17.66
C ALA A 420 -15.52 -11.51 -18.05
N HIS A 421 -16.26 -12.16 -17.14
CA HIS A 421 -17.51 -12.86 -17.42
C HIS A 421 -17.37 -13.85 -18.60
N ARG A 422 -16.22 -14.53 -18.70
CA ARG A 422 -15.86 -15.49 -19.75
C ARG A 422 -14.98 -16.59 -19.20
N ASP A 423 -15.12 -17.79 -19.76
CA ASP A 423 -14.14 -18.86 -19.52
C ASP A 423 -12.84 -18.53 -20.27
N LEU A 424 -11.79 -18.17 -19.52
CA LEU A 424 -10.47 -17.82 -20.08
C LEU A 424 -9.53 -19.02 -20.25
N THR A 425 -10.01 -20.26 -20.08
CA THR A 425 -9.20 -21.48 -20.30
C THR A 425 -8.44 -21.44 -21.63
N PRO A 426 -9.06 -21.12 -22.79
CA PRO A 426 -8.33 -21.07 -24.07
C PRO A 426 -7.22 -20.02 -24.10
N PHE A 427 -7.40 -18.90 -23.41
CA PHE A 427 -6.41 -17.85 -23.30
C PHE A 427 -5.18 -18.32 -22.50
N PHE A 428 -5.40 -18.90 -21.32
CA PHE A 428 -4.31 -19.42 -20.49
C PHE A 428 -3.58 -20.60 -21.14
N GLU A 429 -4.31 -21.50 -21.80
CA GLU A 429 -3.72 -22.61 -22.56
C GLU A 429 -2.84 -22.10 -23.73
N HIS A 430 -3.23 -21.02 -24.41
CA HIS A 430 -2.39 -20.39 -25.44
C HIS A 430 -1.07 -19.85 -24.86
N TRP A 431 -1.12 -19.22 -23.69
CA TRP A 431 0.06 -18.77 -22.95
C TRP A 431 0.81 -19.91 -22.26
N ARG A 432 0.42 -21.17 -22.45
CA ARG A 432 0.92 -22.35 -21.72
C ARG A 432 1.05 -22.09 -20.21
N PHE A 433 0.05 -21.41 -19.68
CA PHE A 433 -0.15 -21.18 -18.25
C PHE A 433 -1.06 -22.31 -17.76
N THR A 434 -0.50 -23.21 -16.94
CA THR A 434 -1.14 -24.47 -16.58
C THR A 434 -2.49 -24.26 -15.89
N VAL A 435 -3.54 -24.84 -16.45
CA VAL A 435 -4.88 -24.91 -15.85
C VAL A 435 -5.09 -26.33 -15.34
N THR A 436 -5.19 -26.51 -14.02
CA THR A 436 -5.39 -27.84 -13.43
C THR A 436 -6.81 -28.37 -13.69
N ASP A 437 -7.00 -29.69 -13.59
CA ASP A 437 -8.33 -30.29 -13.74
C ASP A 437 -9.33 -29.77 -12.70
N GLU A 438 -8.88 -29.55 -11.46
CA GLU A 438 -9.71 -28.92 -10.41
C GLU A 438 -10.16 -27.51 -10.80
N THR A 439 -9.26 -26.70 -11.38
CA THR A 439 -9.61 -25.36 -11.87
C THR A 439 -10.59 -25.45 -13.05
N LYS A 440 -10.41 -26.40 -13.97
CA LYS A 440 -11.34 -26.64 -15.07
C LYS A 440 -12.73 -27.03 -14.56
N GLU A 441 -12.82 -27.89 -13.54
CA GLU A 441 -14.08 -28.25 -12.89
C GLU A 441 -14.75 -27.02 -12.25
N LYS A 442 -13.99 -26.19 -11.53
CA LYS A 442 -14.49 -24.94 -10.95
C LYS A 442 -14.99 -23.97 -12.02
N LEU A 443 -14.26 -23.78 -13.11
CA LEU A 443 -14.70 -22.93 -14.24
C LEU A 443 -15.97 -23.46 -14.89
N ASN A 444 -16.04 -24.77 -15.13
CA ASN A 444 -17.23 -25.43 -15.68
C ASN A 444 -18.46 -25.29 -14.77
N ALA A 445 -18.27 -25.18 -13.46
CA ALA A 445 -19.33 -24.94 -12.50
C ALA A 445 -19.85 -23.50 -12.54
N LEU A 446 -19.04 -22.52 -12.94
CA LEU A 446 -19.45 -21.10 -13.07
C LEU A 446 -20.37 -20.84 -14.26
N LYS A 447 -20.43 -21.76 -15.25
CA LYS A 447 -21.27 -21.62 -16.45
C LYS A 447 -21.04 -20.31 -17.21
N LEU A 448 -19.80 -19.83 -17.22
CA LEU A 448 -19.42 -18.64 -17.98
C LEU A 448 -19.51 -18.90 -19.49
N PRO A 449 -19.90 -17.90 -20.30
CA PRO A 449 -19.81 -18.02 -21.75
C PRO A 449 -18.38 -18.31 -22.19
N THR A 450 -18.25 -19.10 -23.25
CA THR A 450 -16.95 -19.39 -23.88
C THR A 450 -16.35 -18.12 -24.47
N LEU A 451 -15.02 -18.04 -24.49
CA LEU A 451 -14.30 -16.93 -25.11
C LEU A 451 -14.54 -16.88 -26.63
N GLU A 452 -15.14 -15.79 -27.11
CA GLU A 452 -15.58 -15.63 -28.51
C GLU A 452 -14.50 -15.13 -29.47
N LYS A 453 -13.35 -14.66 -28.96
CA LYS A 453 -12.24 -14.11 -29.75
C LYS A 453 -10.91 -14.69 -29.32
N GLU A 454 -9.96 -14.76 -30.24
CA GLU A 454 -8.57 -15.15 -29.97
C GLU A 454 -7.79 -14.01 -29.32
N ILE A 455 -8.18 -13.63 -28.09
CA ILE A 455 -7.70 -12.40 -27.44
C ILE A 455 -6.18 -12.38 -27.23
N TRP A 456 -5.52 -13.54 -27.21
CA TRP A 456 -4.06 -13.64 -27.13
C TRP A 456 -3.32 -12.97 -28.31
N LYS A 457 -4.01 -12.70 -29.42
CA LYS A 457 -3.47 -11.94 -30.56
C LYS A 457 -3.47 -10.43 -30.34
N ASP A 458 -4.24 -9.91 -29.39
CA ASP A 458 -4.38 -8.48 -29.11
C ASP A 458 -3.04 -7.79 -28.80
N ILE A 459 -2.20 -8.46 -28.02
CA ILE A 459 -0.90 -7.93 -27.59
C ILE A 459 0.08 -7.69 -28.76
N LEU A 460 -0.18 -8.34 -29.90
CA LEU A 460 0.55 -8.19 -31.16
C LEU A 460 -0.31 -7.61 -32.30
N ALA A 461 -1.51 -7.10 -32.00
CA ALA A 461 -2.41 -6.52 -32.98
C ALA A 461 -1.76 -5.36 -33.74
N THR A 462 -2.01 -5.27 -35.04
CA THR A 462 -1.62 -4.13 -35.88
C THR A 462 -2.36 -2.86 -35.43
N GLU A 463 -1.87 -1.68 -35.84
CA GLU A 463 -2.59 -0.43 -35.57
C GLU A 463 -4.01 -0.43 -36.15
N GLN A 464 -4.21 -1.07 -37.32
CA GLN A 464 -5.53 -1.19 -37.94
C GLN A 464 -6.46 -2.06 -37.09
N GLU A 465 -5.98 -3.21 -36.61
CA GLU A 465 -6.77 -4.10 -35.73
C GLU A 465 -7.09 -3.44 -34.40
N GLU A 466 -6.13 -2.72 -33.80
CA GLU A 466 -6.34 -2.02 -32.53
C GLU A 466 -7.36 -0.88 -32.69
N LYS A 467 -7.28 -0.10 -33.78
CA LYS A 467 -8.26 0.94 -34.12
C LYS A 467 -9.65 0.36 -34.40
N ALA A 468 -9.71 -0.81 -35.07
CA ALA A 468 -10.96 -1.51 -35.33
C ALA A 468 -11.54 -2.21 -34.08
N GLY A 469 -10.76 -2.33 -32.99
CA GLY A 469 -11.16 -3.09 -31.82
C GLY A 469 -11.33 -4.59 -32.10
N THR A 470 -10.53 -5.14 -33.03
CA THR A 470 -10.67 -6.53 -33.53
C THR A 470 -10.82 -7.54 -32.40
N TYR A 471 -9.98 -7.44 -31.37
CA TYR A 471 -9.96 -8.38 -30.24
C TYR A 471 -10.77 -7.91 -29.03
N ARG A 472 -11.31 -6.69 -29.03
CA ARG A 472 -12.07 -6.15 -27.89
C ARG A 472 -13.37 -6.92 -27.68
N ILE A 473 -13.66 -7.26 -26.44
CA ILE A 473 -14.92 -7.84 -26.00
C ILE A 473 -15.56 -6.81 -25.07
N SER A 474 -16.12 -5.76 -25.67
CA SER A 474 -16.66 -4.61 -24.94
C SER A 474 -17.83 -4.98 -24.04
N ASN A 475 -18.01 -4.22 -22.95
CA ASN A 475 -19.15 -4.27 -22.03
C ASN A 475 -19.30 -5.58 -21.22
N THR A 476 -18.26 -6.40 -21.10
CA THR A 476 -18.30 -7.55 -20.17
C THR A 476 -17.87 -7.16 -18.77
N VAL A 477 -16.81 -6.35 -18.64
CA VAL A 477 -16.47 -5.70 -17.38
C VAL A 477 -17.28 -4.42 -17.29
N GLY A 478 -18.20 -4.37 -16.33
CA GLY A 478 -18.96 -3.16 -16.03
C GLY A 478 -18.03 -2.02 -15.62
N PRO A 479 -18.44 -0.76 -15.81
CA PRO A 479 -17.61 0.34 -15.37
C PRO A 479 -17.37 0.21 -13.87
N TYR A 480 -16.17 0.55 -13.40
CA TYR A 480 -15.81 0.34 -12.01
C TYR A 480 -16.77 1.11 -11.10
N SER A 481 -17.64 0.36 -10.43
CA SER A 481 -18.61 0.89 -9.50
C SER A 481 -18.88 -0.08 -8.38
N VAL A 482 -18.81 0.42 -7.15
CA VAL A 482 -18.70 -0.41 -5.96
C VAL A 482 -19.95 -0.28 -5.10
N PRO A 483 -20.50 -1.41 -4.61
CA PRO A 483 -21.53 -1.41 -3.58
C PRO A 483 -21.20 -0.55 -2.34
N GLN A 484 -22.14 0.31 -1.96
CA GLN A 484 -22.14 1.16 -0.78
C GLN A 484 -23.37 0.90 0.07
N VAL A 485 -23.25 1.20 1.36
CA VAL A 485 -24.27 0.90 2.37
C VAL A 485 -24.39 2.05 3.37
N GLU A 486 -25.62 2.50 3.56
CA GLU A 486 -26.02 3.35 4.68
C GLU A 486 -26.63 2.48 5.78
N TRP A 487 -26.09 2.55 6.99
CA TRP A 487 -26.57 1.76 8.12
C TRP A 487 -27.65 2.52 8.91
N ASN A 488 -28.71 1.82 9.34
CA ASN A 488 -29.79 2.36 10.18
C ASN A 488 -29.28 2.87 11.55
N SER A 489 -28.20 2.28 12.06
CA SER A 489 -27.57 2.62 13.33
C SER A 489 -26.06 2.40 13.23
N SER A 490 -25.29 3.24 13.92
CA SER A 490 -23.83 3.13 13.96
C SER A 490 -23.35 1.87 14.70
N ILE A 491 -24.14 1.35 15.67
CA ILE A 491 -23.84 0.12 16.41
C ILE A 491 -25.16 -0.62 16.67
N PRO A 492 -25.61 -1.49 15.74
CA PRO A 492 -26.77 -2.34 15.96
C PRO A 492 -26.59 -3.26 17.17
N GLN A 493 -27.69 -3.51 17.88
CA GLN A 493 -27.73 -4.37 19.05
C GLN A 493 -28.57 -5.62 18.79
N PHE A 494 -28.05 -6.79 19.14
CA PHE A 494 -28.73 -8.07 18.93
C PHE A 494 -28.76 -8.91 20.20
N PRO A 495 -29.93 -9.41 20.61
CA PRO A 495 -30.01 -10.44 21.64
C PRO A 495 -29.26 -11.70 21.20
N PHE A 496 -28.52 -12.31 22.13
CA PHE A 496 -27.67 -13.48 21.88
C PHE A 496 -28.43 -14.65 21.24
N GLU A 497 -29.68 -14.89 21.64
CA GLU A 497 -30.53 -15.95 21.10
C GLU A 497 -30.71 -15.86 19.57
N ASN A 498 -30.56 -14.65 18.98
CA ASN A 498 -30.68 -14.45 17.55
C ASN A 498 -29.39 -14.73 16.75
N LEU A 499 -28.25 -15.00 17.42
CA LEU A 499 -26.98 -15.30 16.74
C LEU A 499 -27.05 -16.55 15.84
N ARG A 500 -27.98 -17.47 16.12
CA ARG A 500 -28.17 -18.69 15.33
C ARG A 500 -28.62 -18.42 13.90
N ASN A 501 -29.36 -17.34 13.68
CA ASN A 501 -29.93 -17.01 12.37
C ASN A 501 -28.92 -16.33 11.43
N ALA A 502 -27.63 -16.34 11.81
CA ALA A 502 -26.61 -15.40 11.33
C ALA A 502 -27.01 -13.94 11.60
N LEU A 503 -26.03 -13.04 11.64
CA LEU A 503 -26.37 -11.62 11.57
C LEU A 503 -27.05 -11.41 10.21
N ASN A 504 -28.31 -10.98 10.17
CA ASN A 504 -28.91 -10.59 8.90
C ASN A 504 -28.69 -9.10 8.70
N ALA A 505 -27.65 -8.73 7.94
CA ALA A 505 -27.35 -7.33 7.70
C ALA A 505 -28.48 -6.59 6.97
N SER A 506 -29.41 -7.28 6.27
CA SER A 506 -30.49 -6.60 5.54
C SER A 506 -31.36 -5.72 6.44
N ASP A 507 -31.58 -6.14 7.68
CA ASP A 507 -32.43 -5.42 8.65
C ASP A 507 -31.71 -4.18 9.21
N LEU A 508 -30.40 -4.09 9.00
CA LEU A 508 -29.52 -3.03 9.50
C LEU A 508 -29.23 -1.96 8.46
N VAL A 509 -29.55 -2.23 7.20
CA VAL A 509 -29.26 -1.35 6.09
C VAL A 509 -30.46 -0.45 5.83
N ALA A 510 -30.21 0.86 5.85
CA ALA A 510 -31.18 1.88 5.45
C ALA A 510 -31.29 1.94 3.92
N ASN A 511 -30.13 1.88 3.24
CA ASN A 511 -30.03 1.99 1.80
C ASN A 511 -28.79 1.26 1.26
N MET A 512 -28.92 0.64 0.10
CA MET A 512 -27.83 0.02 -0.67
C MET A 512 -27.80 0.63 -2.06
N TYR A 513 -26.62 1.04 -2.52
CA TYR A 513 -26.45 1.63 -3.85
C TYR A 513 -25.04 1.35 -4.38
N SER A 514 -24.76 1.70 -5.63
CA SER A 514 -23.40 1.65 -6.19
C SER A 514 -22.97 3.05 -6.64
N THR A 515 -21.69 3.36 -6.47
CA THR A 515 -21.04 4.62 -6.87
C THR A 515 -19.72 4.31 -7.59
N PRO A 516 -19.25 5.14 -8.55
CA PRO A 516 -19.88 6.36 -9.07
C PRO A 516 -21.06 6.13 -10.03
N ILE A 517 -21.29 4.89 -10.48
CA ILE A 517 -22.35 4.59 -11.46
C ILE A 517 -23.44 3.77 -10.79
N ALA A 518 -24.69 4.22 -10.92
CA ALA A 518 -25.82 3.53 -10.31
C ALA A 518 -25.94 2.10 -10.84
N SER A 519 -26.02 1.14 -9.91
CA SER A 519 -26.25 -0.28 -10.15
C SER A 519 -26.96 -0.86 -8.92
N ASN A 520 -27.92 -1.77 -9.12
CA ASN A 520 -28.62 -2.35 -7.98
C ASN A 520 -27.63 -3.17 -7.15
N THR A 521 -27.77 -3.10 -5.85
CA THR A 521 -26.88 -3.73 -4.88
C THR A 521 -27.68 -4.69 -4.02
N SER A 522 -27.12 -5.87 -3.77
CA SER A 522 -27.74 -6.92 -2.97
C SER A 522 -26.79 -7.42 -1.89
N LEU A 523 -27.34 -7.80 -0.74
CA LEU A 523 -26.61 -8.51 0.31
C LEU A 523 -26.44 -9.97 -0.09
N VAL A 524 -25.20 -10.44 -0.13
CA VAL A 524 -24.86 -11.84 -0.41
C VAL A 524 -24.90 -12.66 0.88
N THR A 525 -24.16 -12.21 1.89
CA THR A 525 -24.07 -12.88 3.19
C THR A 525 -23.51 -11.92 4.24
N THR A 526 -23.63 -12.29 5.51
CA THR A 526 -23.02 -11.57 6.62
C THR A 526 -22.06 -12.51 7.35
N GLY A 527 -20.86 -12.02 7.62
CA GLY A 527 -19.87 -12.69 8.43
C GLY A 527 -20.34 -12.89 9.87
N THR A 528 -19.64 -13.76 10.59
CA THR A 528 -19.91 -14.01 12.01
C THR A 528 -19.09 -13.08 12.91
N VAL A 529 -19.56 -12.87 14.14
CA VAL A 529 -18.73 -12.22 15.17
C VAL A 529 -17.56 -13.13 15.57
N ALA A 530 -16.41 -12.52 15.87
CA ALA A 530 -15.18 -13.22 16.23
C ALA A 530 -15.28 -13.95 17.58
N ASP A 531 -15.82 -13.31 18.61
CA ASP A 531 -16.02 -13.91 19.93
C ASP A 531 -17.51 -14.09 20.22
N GLY A 532 -17.96 -15.33 20.02
CA GLY A 532 -19.32 -15.72 20.31
C GLY A 532 -19.72 -15.66 21.79
N THR A 533 -18.81 -15.37 22.72
CA THR A 533 -19.07 -15.31 24.17
C THR A 533 -18.98 -13.89 24.75
N SER A 534 -18.56 -12.91 23.95
CA SER A 534 -18.46 -11.52 24.36
C SER A 534 -19.73 -10.72 24.07
N PHE A 535 -20.09 -9.84 25.01
CA PHE A 535 -21.15 -8.84 24.87
C PHE A 535 -20.58 -7.42 24.69
N ASP A 536 -19.27 -7.32 24.53
CA ASP A 536 -18.61 -6.07 24.15
C ASP A 536 -18.93 -5.76 22.68
N ILE A 537 -18.59 -4.54 22.24
CA ILE A 537 -18.71 -4.19 20.82
C ILE A 537 -17.69 -5.02 20.04
N GLN A 538 -18.15 -5.69 19.00
CA GLN A 538 -17.35 -6.55 18.13
C GLN A 538 -17.40 -6.06 16.69
N ASN A 539 -16.39 -6.42 15.90
CA ASN A 539 -16.40 -6.19 14.47
C ASN A 539 -17.06 -7.39 13.76
N ALA A 540 -17.89 -7.09 12.77
CA ALA A 540 -18.46 -8.03 11.83
C ALA A 540 -18.29 -7.50 10.40
N TYR A 541 -18.63 -8.32 9.40
CA TYR A 541 -18.54 -7.95 7.99
C TYR A 541 -19.83 -8.31 7.27
N ALA A 542 -20.21 -7.53 6.26
CA ALA A 542 -21.28 -7.89 5.33
C ALA A 542 -20.75 -7.84 3.89
N TYR A 543 -21.19 -8.78 3.08
CA TYR A 543 -20.74 -8.98 1.72
C TYR A 543 -21.85 -8.57 0.77
N PHE A 544 -21.55 -7.64 -0.12
CA PHE A 544 -22.50 -7.09 -1.09
C PHE A 544 -21.98 -7.33 -2.50
N ILE A 545 -22.89 -7.39 -3.45
CA ILE A 545 -22.59 -7.47 -4.88
C ILE A 545 -23.60 -6.62 -5.65
N ASN A 546 -23.14 -5.99 -6.72
CA ASN A 546 -24.03 -5.27 -7.63
C ASN A 546 -24.34 -6.07 -8.91
N ASP A 547 -25.26 -5.57 -9.72
CA ASP A 547 -25.66 -6.20 -10.99
C ASP A 547 -24.51 -6.34 -12.01
N LEU A 548 -23.40 -5.61 -11.81
CA LEU A 548 -22.19 -5.71 -12.64
C LEU A 548 -21.26 -6.85 -12.17
N GLY A 549 -21.60 -7.52 -11.06
CA GLY A 549 -20.81 -8.58 -10.45
C GLY A 549 -19.64 -8.08 -9.60
N ILE A 550 -19.59 -6.78 -9.26
CA ILE A 550 -18.51 -6.18 -8.46
C ILE A 550 -18.85 -6.34 -6.98
N PRO A 551 -18.01 -7.03 -6.18
CA PRO A 551 -18.28 -7.24 -4.76
C PRO A 551 -17.76 -6.09 -3.88
N ASN A 552 -18.29 -6.00 -2.67
CA ASN A 552 -17.68 -5.25 -1.56
C ASN A 552 -17.85 -6.03 -0.25
N LYS A 553 -16.83 -5.98 0.61
CA LYS A 553 -16.85 -6.50 1.98
C LYS A 553 -16.74 -5.32 2.93
N ILE A 554 -17.83 -5.04 3.64
CA ILE A 554 -17.95 -3.84 4.47
C ILE A 554 -17.92 -4.24 5.95
N PRO A 555 -16.93 -3.77 6.73
CA PRO A 555 -16.91 -3.96 8.17
C PRO A 555 -17.97 -3.08 8.85
N PHE A 556 -18.55 -3.57 9.93
CA PHE A 556 -19.41 -2.80 10.82
C PHE A 556 -19.22 -3.25 12.28
N SER A 557 -19.51 -2.34 13.21
CA SER A 557 -19.48 -2.63 14.64
C SER A 557 -20.84 -3.13 15.09
N VAL A 558 -20.87 -4.16 15.93
CA VAL A 558 -22.09 -4.78 16.44
C VAL A 558 -21.97 -5.03 17.94
N LYS A 559 -23.06 -4.89 18.68
CA LYS A 559 -23.12 -5.26 20.09
C LYS A 559 -24.11 -6.40 20.31
N ILE A 560 -23.62 -7.49 20.89
CA ILE A 560 -24.49 -8.58 21.32
C ILE A 560 -24.97 -8.27 22.73
N THR A 561 -26.27 -8.34 22.97
CA THR A 561 -26.86 -8.18 24.29
C THR A 561 -27.16 -9.56 24.89
N PRO A 562 -26.97 -9.72 26.22
CA PRO A 562 -27.11 -11.03 26.85
C PRO A 562 -28.54 -11.56 26.86
N GLY A 563 -29.58 -10.71 26.88
CA GLY A 563 -30.96 -11.20 27.05
C GLY A 563 -31.08 -12.08 28.31
N ASP A 564 -31.77 -13.22 28.17
CA ASP A 564 -31.91 -14.24 29.22
C ASP A 564 -30.77 -15.29 29.21
N SER A 565 -29.62 -14.95 28.64
CA SER A 565 -28.52 -15.90 28.50
C SER A 565 -27.84 -16.24 29.83
N VAL A 566 -27.45 -17.49 29.97
CA VAL A 566 -26.58 -18.00 31.03
C VAL A 566 -25.13 -18.00 30.55
N VAL A 567 -24.27 -17.23 31.24
CA VAL A 567 -22.84 -17.14 30.94
C VAL A 567 -22.07 -18.13 31.80
N MET A 568 -21.28 -18.98 31.17
CA MET A 568 -20.38 -19.92 31.84
C MET A 568 -18.96 -19.35 31.89
N THR A 569 -18.40 -19.27 33.10
CA THR A 569 -17.07 -18.70 33.36
C THR A 569 -16.21 -19.72 34.09
N GLY A 570 -14.95 -19.87 33.66
CA GLY A 570 -13.94 -20.71 34.29
C GLY A 570 -12.72 -19.89 34.74
N GLN A 571 -11.60 -20.57 35.01
CA GLN A 571 -10.39 -19.93 35.54
C GLN A 571 -9.75 -18.96 34.55
N ARG A 572 -10.03 -19.12 33.26
CA ARG A 572 -9.51 -18.26 32.18
C ARG A 572 -10.53 -17.26 31.64
N GLY A 573 -11.67 -17.08 32.32
CA GLY A 573 -12.74 -16.18 31.91
C GLY A 573 -13.95 -16.89 31.31
N ARG A 574 -14.72 -16.19 30.47
CA ARG A 574 -15.94 -16.75 29.84
C ARG A 574 -15.53 -17.83 28.82
N TYR A 575 -16.19 -18.98 28.85
CA TYR A 575 -15.93 -20.05 27.88
C TYR A 575 -17.16 -20.49 27.10
N ALA A 576 -18.37 -20.23 27.61
CA ALA A 576 -19.61 -20.48 26.87
C ALA A 576 -20.73 -19.55 27.30
N VAL A 577 -21.68 -19.34 26.38
CA VAL A 577 -22.95 -18.65 26.64
C VAL A 577 -24.07 -19.54 26.12
N LEU A 578 -25.10 -19.74 26.94
CA LEU A 578 -26.30 -20.48 26.59
C LEU A 578 -27.51 -19.58 26.64
N SER A 579 -28.42 -19.69 25.67
CA SER A 579 -29.71 -19.00 25.70
C SER A 579 -30.81 -19.89 25.14
N TYR A 580 -32.05 -19.63 25.54
CA TYR A 580 -33.21 -20.28 24.97
C TYR A 580 -33.71 -19.45 23.79
N ASP A 581 -33.81 -20.06 22.60
CA ASP A 581 -34.48 -19.47 21.45
C ASP A 581 -35.97 -19.87 21.50
N PRO A 582 -36.88 -18.94 21.86
CA PRO A 582 -38.30 -19.24 21.95
C PRO A 582 -38.96 -19.48 20.58
N LYS A 583 -38.37 -18.97 19.48
CA LYS A 583 -38.89 -19.17 18.12
C LYS A 583 -38.57 -20.56 17.61
N ALA A 584 -37.32 -21.00 17.79
CA ALA A 584 -36.90 -22.35 17.38
C ALA A 584 -37.22 -23.43 18.42
N LYS A 585 -37.60 -23.04 19.65
CA LYS A 585 -37.80 -23.92 20.81
C LYS A 585 -36.57 -24.79 21.10
N THR A 586 -35.39 -24.17 21.06
CA THR A 586 -34.10 -24.87 21.26
C THR A 586 -33.17 -24.08 22.16
N LEU A 587 -32.27 -24.77 22.87
CA LEU A 587 -31.13 -24.14 23.52
C LEU A 587 -30.03 -23.85 22.50
N LEU A 588 -29.65 -22.58 22.41
CA LEU A 588 -28.45 -22.13 21.71
C LEU A 588 -27.28 -22.16 22.69
N ALA A 589 -26.15 -22.73 22.28
CA ALA A 589 -24.91 -22.68 23.04
C ALA A 589 -23.78 -22.24 22.12
N ARG A 590 -23.00 -21.24 22.53
CA ARG A 590 -21.81 -20.79 21.80
C ARG A 590 -20.62 -20.73 22.73
N GLY A 591 -19.51 -21.32 22.29
CA GLY A 591 -18.27 -21.36 23.04
C GLY A 591 -17.20 -20.43 22.47
N ASN A 592 -16.12 -20.21 23.23
CA ASN A 592 -14.96 -19.50 22.71
C ASN A 592 -14.31 -20.35 21.59
N SER A 593 -13.95 -19.73 20.47
CA SER A 593 -13.36 -20.42 19.32
C SER A 593 -14.17 -21.63 18.80
N ASN A 594 -15.51 -21.56 18.88
CA ASN A 594 -16.45 -22.63 18.54
C ASN A 594 -16.32 -23.93 19.38
N LYS A 595 -15.68 -23.88 20.57
CA LYS A 595 -15.58 -25.02 21.50
C LYS A 595 -16.26 -24.68 22.84
N ILE A 596 -17.10 -25.58 23.35
CA ILE A 596 -17.89 -25.37 24.59
C ILE A 596 -17.19 -25.99 25.82
N LEU A 597 -15.93 -26.40 25.71
CA LEU A 597 -15.25 -27.21 26.74
C LEU A 597 -14.08 -26.46 27.38
N GLU A 598 -14.18 -26.17 28.68
CA GLU A 598 -13.05 -25.82 29.56
C GLU A 598 -12.88 -26.94 30.60
N ASN A 599 -11.64 -27.34 30.88
CA ASN A 599 -11.34 -28.37 31.87
C ASN A 599 -11.53 -27.81 33.29
N LEU A 600 -12.68 -28.12 33.92
CA LEU A 600 -12.93 -27.76 35.31
C LEU A 600 -12.22 -28.75 36.26
N PRO A 601 -11.63 -28.31 37.39
CA PRO A 601 -10.72 -29.12 38.23
C PRO A 601 -11.25 -30.45 38.80
N ASN A 602 -12.48 -30.88 38.50
CA ASN A 602 -13.12 -32.07 39.05
C ASN A 602 -13.94 -32.91 38.02
N ASN A 603 -13.70 -32.80 36.70
CA ASN A 603 -14.42 -33.55 35.64
C ASN A 603 -15.96 -33.42 35.66
N LEU A 604 -16.52 -32.37 36.27
CA LEU A 604 -17.96 -32.09 36.26
C LEU A 604 -18.31 -31.22 35.04
N TYR A 605 -19.08 -31.77 34.10
CA TYR A 605 -19.62 -31.00 32.97
C TYR A 605 -20.90 -30.26 33.39
N PRO A 606 -21.10 -28.99 32.98
CA PRO A 606 -22.36 -28.29 33.23
C PRO A 606 -23.50 -29.02 32.51
N ARG A 607 -24.53 -29.44 33.26
CA ARG A 607 -25.77 -30.02 32.72
C ARG A 607 -26.89 -29.01 32.82
N VAL A 608 -27.37 -28.54 31.67
CA VAL A 608 -28.55 -27.66 31.60
C VAL A 608 -29.75 -28.50 31.17
N LYS A 609 -30.82 -28.46 31.95
CA LYS A 609 -32.09 -29.13 31.64
C LYS A 609 -33.21 -28.11 31.81
N VAL A 610 -33.91 -27.83 30.72
CA VAL A 610 -35.07 -26.94 30.70
C VAL A 610 -36.31 -27.82 30.93
N TYR A 611 -37.19 -27.38 31.81
CA TYR A 611 -38.50 -28.00 32.05
C TYR A 611 -39.56 -27.03 31.53
N GLU A 612 -40.60 -27.55 30.90
CA GLU A 612 -41.76 -26.77 30.44
C GLU A 612 -42.57 -26.19 31.61
#